data_AF-A0A399D2V1-F1
#
_entry.id   AF-A0A399D2V1-F1
#
_cell.length_a   1.000
_cell.length_b   1.000
_cell.length_c   1.000
_cell.angle_alpha   90.00
_cell.angle_beta   90.00
_cell.angle_gamma   90.00
#
_symmetry.space_group_name_H-M   'P 1'
#
loop_
_entity.id
_entity.type
_entity.pdbx_description
1 polymer ?
#
loop_
_entity_poly.entity_id
_entity_poly.type
_entity_poly.pdbx_seq_one_letter_code
_entity_poly.pdbx_strand_id
1 'polypeptide(L)' 'MDKNGKMKSREENMNTTTEKRIIQFLDENGPSFLGEVVKELKLSYTKGLEHISKLLEKGIIKHSDPPLQYEIDPDSK' A
#
# COMPACT_ATOMS: atom_id res chain seq x y z
N MET A 1 33.24 -22.57 -21.09
CA MET A 1 33.60 -23.63 -20.13
C MET A 1 34.61 -23.12 -19.11
N ASP A 2 34.30 -22.46 -18.00
CA ASP A 2 33.24 -21.54 -17.52
C ASP A 2 33.64 -21.23 -16.07
N LYS A 3 34.08 -20.00 -15.74
CA LYS A 3 34.04 -19.38 -14.38
C LYS A 3 34.16 -17.85 -14.46
N ASN A 4 33.31 -17.19 -15.27
CA ASN A 4 33.20 -15.73 -15.25
C ASN A 4 32.11 -15.29 -14.26
N GLY A 5 32.49 -14.37 -13.38
CA GLY A 5 31.69 -13.95 -12.25
C GLY A 5 30.47 -13.11 -12.60
N LYS A 6 29.63 -12.95 -11.58
CA LYS A 6 28.97 -11.69 -11.29
C LYS A 6 28.47 -11.76 -9.85
N MET A 7 29.03 -10.91 -8.98
CA MET A 7 28.30 -10.46 -7.79
C MET A 7 26.92 -10.05 -8.28
N LYS A 8 25.86 -10.75 -7.86
CA LYS A 8 24.48 -10.30 -8.07
C LYS A 8 24.29 -9.02 -7.28
N SER A 9 24.65 -7.92 -7.94
CA SER A 9 24.08 -6.58 -7.85
C SER A 9 23.43 -6.24 -6.51
N ARG A 10 24.24 -5.65 -5.62
CA ARG A 10 23.81 -4.82 -4.47
C ARG A 10 23.15 -3.49 -4.92
N GLU A 11 22.59 -3.42 -6.13
CA GLU A 11 22.22 -2.16 -6.81
C GLU A 11 20.90 -2.22 -7.61
N GLU A 12 19.93 -3.06 -7.22
CA GLU A 12 18.55 -2.97 -7.76
C GLU A 12 17.53 -2.30 -6.80
N ASN A 13 17.98 -1.83 -5.63
CA ASN A 13 17.08 -1.46 -4.51
C ASN A 13 17.17 0.01 -4.07
N MET A 14 17.09 0.97 -4.99
CA MET A 14 16.95 2.40 -4.60
C MET A 14 15.98 3.20 -5.48
N ASN A 15 14.89 2.56 -5.96
CA ASN A 15 13.73 3.29 -6.49
C ASN A 15 12.43 2.48 -6.32
N THR A 16 12.21 1.95 -5.11
CA THR A 16 10.86 1.52 -4.72
C THR A 16 10.01 2.76 -4.46
N THR A 17 9.18 3.13 -5.44
CA THR A 17 8.20 4.20 -5.27
C THR A 17 7.23 3.84 -4.14
N THR A 18 6.58 4.85 -3.55
CA THR A 18 5.58 4.63 -2.51
C THR A 18 4.50 3.65 -2.95
N GLU A 19 4.08 3.70 -4.22
CA GLU A 19 3.09 2.76 -4.76
C GLU A 19 3.55 1.30 -4.67
N LYS A 20 4.82 1.00 -5.00
CA LYS A 20 5.36 -0.36 -4.89
C LYS A 20 5.36 -0.86 -3.45
N ARG A 21 5.68 0.01 -2.49
CA ARG A 21 5.64 -0.32 -1.07
C ARG A 21 4.22 -0.61 -0.58
N ILE A 22 3.22 0.13 -1.09
CA ILE A 22 1.81 -0.13 -0.81
C ILE A 22 1.37 -1.48 -1.38
N ILE A 23 1.72 -1.79 -2.63
CA ILE A 23 1.38 -3.07 -3.27
C ILE A 23 2.01 -4.22 -2.49
N GLN A 24 3.30 -4.12 -2.15
CA GLN A 24 3.99 -5.16 -1.36
C GLN A 24 3.33 -5.35 0.00
N PHE A 25 2.98 -4.27 0.70
CA PHE A 25 2.28 -4.36 1.98
C PHE A 25 0.96 -5.13 1.84
N LEU A 26 0.15 -4.83 0.82
CA LEU A 26 -1.12 -5.52 0.58
C LEU A 26 -0.96 -6.98 0.17
N ASP A 27 0.12 -7.32 -0.54
CA ASP A 27 0.44 -8.71 -0.92
C ASP A 27 0.82 -9.55 0.32
N GLU A 28 1.61 -8.96 1.23
CA GLU A 28 2.06 -9.62 2.46
C GLU A 28 0.96 -9.72 3.54
N ASN A 29 0.05 -8.73 3.62
CA ASN A 29 -0.91 -8.61 4.72
C ASN A 29 -2.38 -8.86 4.31
N GLY A 30 -2.68 -8.90 3.01
CA GLY A 30 -4.03 -9.02 2.48
C GLY A 30 -4.80 -7.68 2.48
N PRO A 31 -6.14 -7.72 2.39
CA PRO A 31 -6.98 -6.52 2.44
C PRO A 31 -6.74 -5.74 3.74
N SER A 32 -6.55 -4.43 3.64
CA SER A 32 -6.26 -3.56 4.78
C SER A 32 -6.92 -2.20 4.65
N PHE A 33 -7.17 -1.55 5.78
CA PHE A 33 -7.66 -0.19 5.83
C PHE A 33 -6.55 0.80 5.46
N LEU A 34 -6.93 1.95 4.87
CA LEU A 34 -5.99 3.04 4.59
C LEU A 34 -5.18 3.44 5.84
N GLY A 35 -5.81 3.48 7.02
CA GLY A 35 -5.14 3.79 8.29
C GLY A 35 -3.99 2.84 8.64
N GLU A 36 -4.14 1.55 8.33
CA GLU A 36 -3.11 0.54 8.57
C GLU A 36 -1.94 0.73 7.61
N VAL A 37 -2.25 0.90 6.32
CA VAL A 37 -1.25 1.13 5.27
C VAL A 37 -0.38 2.35 5.58
N VAL A 38 -1.00 3.49 5.91
CA VAL A 38 -0.23 4.74 6.16
C VAL A 38 0.57 4.68 7.46
N LYS A 39 0.06 3.98 8.49
CA LYS A 39 0.76 3.78 9.75
C LYS A 39 2.03 2.95 9.53
N GLU A 40 1.92 1.81 8.87
CA GLU A 40 3.06 0.90 8.67
C GLU A 40 4.11 1.51 7.75
N LEU A 41 3.68 2.15 6.67
CA LEU A 41 4.59 2.76 5.70
C LEU A 41 5.12 4.13 6.15
N LYS A 42 4.71 4.61 7.34
CA LYS A 42 5.07 5.93 7.90
C LYS A 42 4.76 7.08 6.93
N LEU A 43 3.60 7.01 6.29
CA LEU A 43 3.08 8.04 5.39
C LEU A 43 2.14 8.96 6.17
N SER A 44 2.06 10.23 5.75
CA SER A 44 0.91 11.03 6.18
C SER A 44 -0.35 10.48 5.54
N TYR A 45 -1.49 10.64 6.23
CA TYR A 45 -2.77 10.17 5.72
C TYR A 45 -3.06 10.71 4.31
N THR A 46 -2.89 12.02 4.09
CA THR A 46 -3.09 12.66 2.78
C THR A 46 -2.21 12.07 1.68
N LYS A 47 -0.91 11.89 1.93
CA LYS A 47 0.00 11.31 0.93
C LYS A 47 -0.32 9.84 0.66
N GLY A 48 -0.65 9.08 1.69
CA GLY A 48 -1.07 7.70 1.54
C GLY A 48 -2.34 7.57 0.70
N LEU A 49 -3.34 8.42 0.99
CA LEU A 49 -4.58 8.51 0.21
C LEU A 49 -4.28 8.85 -1.26
N GLU A 50 -3.42 9.84 -1.55
CA GLU A 50 -3.04 10.20 -2.92
C GLU A 50 -2.45 9.00 -3.70
N HIS A 51 -1.55 8.22 -3.08
CA HIS A 51 -0.96 7.06 -3.74
C HIS A 51 -1.96 5.90 -3.88
N ILE A 52 -2.79 5.64 -2.87
CA ILE A 52 -3.86 4.64 -2.96
C ILE A 52 -4.86 5.01 -4.07
N SER A 53 -5.27 6.26 -4.18
CA SER A 53 -6.16 6.74 -5.25
C SER A 53 -5.55 6.52 -6.63
N LYS A 54 -4.26 6.84 -6.84
CA LYS A 54 -3.56 6.55 -8.11
C LYS A 54 -3.53 5.06 -8.45
N LEU A 55 -3.39 4.19 -7.45
CA LEU A 55 -3.39 2.75 -7.64
C LEU A 55 -4.79 2.21 -7.97
N LEU A 56 -5.83 2.77 -7.35
CA LEU A 56 -7.23 2.47 -7.65
C LEU A 56 -7.60 2.93 -9.07
N GLU A 57 -7.24 4.16 -9.46
CA GLU A 57 -7.48 4.72 -10.80
C GLU A 57 -6.83 3.88 -11.90
N LYS A 58 -5.66 3.30 -11.63
CA LYS A 58 -4.96 2.40 -12.54
C LYS A 58 -5.52 0.97 -12.55
N GLY A 59 -6.46 0.64 -11.67
CA GLY A 59 -7.01 -0.71 -11.50
C GLY A 59 -6.00 -1.72 -10.95
N ILE A 60 -4.92 -1.27 -10.31
CA ILE A 60 -3.88 -2.13 -9.73
C ILE A 60 -4.36 -2.73 -8.41
N ILE A 61 -5.09 -1.94 -7.63
CA ILE A 61 -5.78 -2.38 -6.42
C ILE A 61 -7.26 -2.08 -6.56
N LYS A 62 -8.09 -2.69 -5.71
CA LYS A 62 -9.54 -2.49 -5.68
C LYS A 62 -10.02 -2.35 -4.25
N HIS A 63 -11.17 -1.71 -4.06
CA HIS A 63 -11.88 -1.79 -2.80
C HIS A 63 -12.32 -3.23 -2.56
N SER A 64 -12.17 -3.69 -1.32
CA SER A 64 -12.89 -4.86 -0.83
C SER A 64 -14.23 -4.39 -0.28
N ASP A 65 -15.33 -4.89 -0.85
CA ASP A 65 -16.69 -4.62 -0.36
C ASP A 65 -16.97 -5.40 0.94
N PRO A 66 -17.65 -4.80 1.93
CA PRO A 66 -17.44 -3.44 2.43
C PRO A 66 -16.97 -3.49 3.90
N PRO A 67 -16.24 -2.49 4.38
CA PRO A 67 -16.58 -2.02 5.72
C PRO A 67 -16.80 -0.52 5.71
N LEU A 68 -17.92 -0.11 6.30
CA LEU A 68 -18.11 1.02 7.22
C LEU A 68 -19.61 1.38 7.22
N GLN A 69 -20.37 0.76 8.13
CA GLN A 69 -21.67 1.30 8.50
C GLN A 69 -21.55 1.91 9.89
N TYR A 70 -21.73 3.23 9.91
CA TYR A 70 -21.92 3.99 11.11
C TYR A 70 -23.40 4.36 11.18
N GLU A 71 -24.01 4.14 12.33
CA GLU A 71 -25.37 4.61 12.60
C GLU A 71 -25.35 5.74 13.62
N ILE A 72 -26.34 6.63 13.47
CA ILE A 72 -26.56 7.76 14.36
C ILE A 72 -27.02 7.23 15.71
N ASP A 73 -26.45 7.76 16.77
CA ASP A 73 -26.94 7.52 18.12
C ASP A 73 -28.22 8.36 18.35
N PRO A 74 -29.39 7.72 18.55
CA PRO A 74 -30.64 8.45 18.78
C PRO A 74 -30.63 9.27 20.08
N ASP A 75 -29.70 9.01 21.00
CA ASP A 75 -29.56 9.71 22.28
C ASP A 75 -28.48 10.81 22.26
N SER A 76 -27.84 11.06 21.11
CA SER A 76 -26.89 12.16 20.94
C SER A 76 -27.59 13.51 21.13
N LYS A 77 -27.50 14.07 22.35
CA LYS A 77 -27.95 15.41 22.74
C LYS A 77 -26.91 16.49 22.48
#